data_AF-A0A9E0L760-F1
#
_entry.id   AF-A0A9E0L760-F1
#
_cell.length_a   1.000
_cell.length_b   1.000
_cell.length_c   1.000
_cell.angle_alpha   90.00
_cell.angle_beta   90.00
_cell.angle_gamma   90.00
#
_symmetry.space_group_name_H-M   'P 1'
#
loop_
_entity.id
_entity.type
_entity.pdbx_description
1 polymer ?
#
loop_
_entity_poly.entity_id
_entity_poly.type
_entity_poly.pdbx_seq_one_letter_code
_entity_poly.pdbx_strand_id
1 'polypeptide(L)'
;FGLIFRTRLGAASRATHTLRTTMGGQVTFRTLRQAQAGPPVDLMIFERPQADGDMSKAARDVDFALYQHACCRLKPNGSTLLVTHRMHEDDISGRLIAGGEHCVWFLPLTAEQRLEYRLSGSRGIKRVPGDVLGAATWSPEQIGRLKRVLSPEAFAAQYQQAPLPADDGPE
;
A
#
# COMPACT_ATOMS: atom_id res chain seq x y z
N PHE A 1 -1.56 -11.94 -27.42
CA PHE A 1 -1.27 -10.88 -26.42
C PHE A 1 -1.15 -9.46 -26.99
N GLY A 2 -0.72 -9.25 -28.24
CA GLY A 2 -0.53 -7.91 -28.82
C GLY A 2 -1.77 -7.15 -29.32
N LEU A 3 -3.00 -7.52 -28.92
CA LEU A 3 -4.24 -6.93 -29.42
C LEU A 3 -5.13 -6.29 -28.35
N ILE A 4 -4.78 -6.42 -27.07
CA ILE A 4 -5.66 -5.99 -25.95
C ILE A 4 -5.38 -4.54 -25.55
N PHE A 5 -4.11 -4.13 -25.54
CA PHE A 5 -3.71 -2.78 -25.12
C PHE A 5 -3.45 -1.89 -26.33
N ARG A 6 -3.81 -0.61 -26.27
CA ARG A 6 -3.54 0.37 -27.36
C ARG A 6 -2.09 0.88 -27.39
N THR A 7 -1.35 0.72 -26.29
CA THR A 7 0.04 1.17 -26.16
C THR A 7 0.98 0.00 -25.84
N ARG A 8 2.27 0.12 -26.17
CA ARG A 8 3.32 -0.87 -25.87
C ARG A 8 4.43 -0.20 -25.07
N LEU A 9 5.30 -0.99 -24.43
CA LEU A 9 6.56 -0.47 -23.91
C LEU A 9 7.47 -0.06 -25.08
N GLY A 10 8.08 1.12 -24.98
CA GLY A 10 9.07 1.60 -25.94
C GLY A 10 10.31 0.71 -25.94
N ALA A 11 10.97 0.56 -27.11
CA ALA A 11 12.14 -0.31 -27.26
C ALA A 11 13.28 0.02 -26.26
N ALA A 12 13.46 1.31 -25.95
CA ALA A 12 14.48 1.80 -25.01
C ALA A 12 14.14 1.58 -23.52
N SER A 13 12.92 1.15 -23.19
CA SER A 13 12.46 1.02 -21.79
C SER A 13 12.85 -0.29 -21.11
N ARG A 14 13.50 -1.22 -21.83
CA ARG A 14 13.77 -2.57 -21.30
C ARG A 14 14.95 -2.66 -20.32
N ALA A 15 15.72 -1.59 -20.15
CA ALA A 15 16.95 -1.58 -19.34
C ALA A 15 17.05 -0.42 -18.33
N THR A 16 15.96 0.30 -18.04
CA THR A 16 16.00 1.50 -17.18
C THR A 16 14.95 1.44 -16.07
N HIS A 17 15.16 2.17 -14.97
CA HIS A 17 14.15 2.40 -13.92
C HIS A 17 12.96 3.24 -14.40
N THR A 18 12.83 3.48 -15.70
CA THR A 18 11.78 4.27 -16.31
C THR A 18 11.18 3.52 -17.49
N LEU A 19 9.91 3.18 -17.35
CA LEU A 19 9.13 2.60 -18.43
C LEU A 19 8.41 3.72 -19.17
N ARG A 20 8.60 3.79 -20.48
CA ARG A 20 7.88 4.69 -21.37
C ARG A 20 7.04 3.86 -22.32
N THR A 21 5.87 4.36 -22.62
CA THR A 21 4.94 3.72 -23.55
C THR A 21 5.00 4.40 -24.91
N THR A 22 4.61 3.69 -25.98
CA THR A 22 4.58 4.22 -27.35
C THR A 22 3.59 5.38 -27.54
N MET A 23 2.70 5.62 -26.58
CA MET A 23 1.76 6.75 -26.56
C MET A 23 2.17 7.85 -25.57
N GLY A 24 3.43 7.89 -25.12
CA GLY A 24 3.99 9.00 -24.33
C GLY A 24 3.81 8.90 -22.81
N GLY A 25 2.99 7.97 -22.30
CA GLY A 25 2.90 7.70 -20.85
C GLY A 25 4.21 7.15 -20.28
N GLN A 26 4.51 7.49 -19.03
CA GLN A 26 5.74 7.09 -18.34
C GLN A 26 5.46 6.65 -16.90
N VAL A 27 6.20 5.64 -16.42
CA VAL A 27 6.33 5.25 -15.01
C VAL A 27 7.81 5.24 -14.65
N THR A 28 8.17 5.82 -13.51
CA THR A 28 9.54 5.78 -13.00
C THR A 28 9.54 5.19 -11.59
N PHE A 29 10.38 4.18 -11.37
CA PHE A 29 10.57 3.55 -10.07
C PHE A 29 11.63 4.30 -9.28
N ARG A 30 11.33 4.62 -8.03
CA ARG A 30 12.20 5.36 -7.11
C ARG A 30 12.04 4.79 -5.71
N THR A 31 13.08 4.87 -4.90
CA THR A 31 12.92 4.72 -3.46
C THR A 31 12.15 5.91 -2.88
N LEU A 32 11.54 5.75 -1.70
CA LEU A 32 10.84 6.84 -1.02
C LEU A 32 11.73 8.09 -0.87
N ARG A 33 13.00 7.89 -0.50
CA ARG A 33 13.98 8.96 -0.38
C ARG A 33 14.24 9.68 -1.70
N GLN A 34 14.37 8.95 -2.81
CA GLN A 34 14.62 9.51 -4.15
C GLN A 34 13.40 10.26 -4.72
N ALA A 35 12.18 9.95 -4.27
CA ALA A 35 10.95 10.54 -4.78
C ALA A 35 10.86 12.06 -4.52
N GLN A 36 11.45 12.54 -3.43
CA GLN A 36 11.44 13.96 -3.03
C GLN A 36 12.08 14.90 -4.06
N ALA A 37 13.07 14.40 -4.80
CA ALA A 37 13.77 15.15 -5.86
C ALA A 37 13.30 14.74 -7.28
N GLY A 38 12.19 13.99 -7.38
CA GLY A 38 11.63 13.54 -8.64
C GLY A 38 10.98 14.67 -9.46
N PRO A 39 10.75 14.47 -10.76
CA PRO A 39 9.94 15.38 -11.56
C PRO A 39 8.47 15.36 -11.07
N PRO A 40 7.67 16.39 -11.41
CA PRO A 40 6.25 16.38 -11.10
C PRO A 40 5.50 15.20 -11.72
N VAL A 41 4.57 14.60 -10.98
CA VAL A 41 3.79 13.42 -11.41
C VAL A 41 2.29 13.61 -11.25
N ASP A 42 1.53 12.90 -12.08
CA ASP A 42 0.05 12.87 -12.02
C ASP A 42 -0.45 11.82 -11.01
N LEU A 43 0.32 10.75 -10.79
CA LEU A 43 0.01 9.67 -9.84
C LEU A 43 1.28 9.20 -9.14
N MET A 44 1.23 9.08 -7.82
CA MET A 44 2.30 8.48 -7.02
C MET A 44 1.79 7.23 -6.31
N ILE A 45 2.44 6.10 -6.54
CA ILE A 45 2.10 4.82 -5.92
C ILE A 45 3.20 4.47 -4.92
N PHE A 46 2.81 4.30 -3.66
CA PHE A 46 3.67 3.85 -2.59
C PHE A 46 3.35 2.40 -2.27
N GLU A 47 4.28 1.49 -2.56
CA GLU A 47 4.19 0.09 -2.15
C GLU A 47 5.10 -0.10 -0.95
N ARG A 48 4.51 -0.40 0.22
CA ARG A 48 5.20 -0.63 1.49
C ARG A 48 6.35 0.38 1.72
N PRO A 49 6.06 1.69 1.77
CA PRO A 49 7.09 2.72 1.90
C PRO A 49 7.82 2.70 3.25
N GLN A 50 7.26 2.04 4.27
CA GLN A 50 7.86 1.90 5.59
C GLN A 50 9.02 0.89 5.58
N ALA A 51 10.04 1.12 6.41
CA ALA A 51 11.11 0.15 6.60
C ALA A 51 10.65 -1.06 7.45
N ASP A 52 10.91 -2.29 6.99
CA ASP A 52 10.50 -3.53 7.68
C ASP A 52 11.30 -3.84 8.98
N GLY A 53 12.17 -2.92 9.46
CA GLY A 53 13.16 -3.19 10.51
C GLY A 53 13.02 -2.30 11.76
N ASP A 54 13.28 -1.00 11.61
CA ASP A 54 13.14 -0.03 12.69
C ASP A 54 11.71 0.52 12.71
N MET A 55 10.94 0.07 13.70
CA MET A 55 9.56 0.51 13.90
C MET A 55 9.43 1.54 15.02
N SER A 56 10.53 2.14 15.48
CA SER A 56 10.51 3.18 16.51
C SER A 56 9.71 4.40 16.06
N LYS A 57 9.24 5.21 17.02
CA LYS A 57 8.60 6.49 16.72
C LYS A 57 9.46 7.37 15.79
N ALA A 58 10.76 7.43 16.04
CA ALA A 58 11.69 8.22 15.22
C ALA A 58 11.73 7.73 13.76
N ALA A 59 11.76 6.42 13.54
CA ALA A 59 11.70 5.85 12.20
C ALA A 59 10.36 6.15 11.51
N ARG A 60 9.24 6.01 12.22
CA ARG A 60 7.90 6.37 11.69
C ARG A 60 7.80 7.85 11.33
N ASP A 61 8.38 8.74 12.15
CA ASP A 61 8.44 10.18 11.88
C ASP A 61 9.25 10.48 10.61
N VAL A 62 10.41 9.83 10.44
CA VAL A 62 11.23 9.95 9.23
C VAL A 62 10.46 9.47 8.00
N ASP A 63 9.86 8.28 8.05
CA ASP A 63 9.11 7.70 6.94
C ASP A 63 7.93 8.59 6.53
N PHE A 64 7.21 9.14 7.51
CA PHE A 64 6.12 10.08 7.25
C PHE A 64 6.60 11.40 6.64
N ALA A 65 7.70 11.96 7.14
CA ALA A 65 8.28 13.19 6.56
C ALA A 65 8.73 12.96 5.11
N LEU A 66 9.37 11.82 4.81
CA LEU A 66 9.76 11.47 3.44
C LEU A 66 8.53 11.31 2.53
N TYR A 67 7.46 10.69 3.03
CA TYR A 67 6.17 10.59 2.32
C TYR A 67 5.60 11.97 2.00
N GLN A 68 5.52 12.88 2.97
CA GLN A 68 4.99 14.23 2.77
C GLN A 68 5.82 15.01 1.74
N HIS A 69 7.15 14.95 1.84
CA HIS A 69 8.03 15.60 0.87
C HIS A 69 7.91 15.01 -0.54
N ALA A 70 7.70 13.70 -0.68
CA ALA A 70 7.43 13.09 -1.97
C ALA A 70 6.11 13.60 -2.56
N CYS A 71 5.07 13.76 -1.75
CA CYS A 71 3.77 14.30 -2.18
C CYS A 71 3.86 15.74 -2.70
N CYS A 72 4.86 16.53 -2.28
CA CYS A 72 5.13 17.86 -2.86
C CYS A 72 5.52 17.83 -4.36
N ARG A 73 5.72 16.65 -4.96
CA ARG A 73 5.93 16.48 -6.41
C ARG A 73 4.64 16.14 -7.17
N LEU A 74 3.50 16.04 -6.50
CA LEU A 74 2.22 15.88 -7.19
C LEU A 74 1.87 17.17 -7.94
N LYS A 75 1.41 17.01 -9.18
CA LYS A 75 0.82 18.11 -9.95
C LYS A 75 -0.54 18.51 -9.34
N PRO A 76 -1.07 19.69 -9.70
CA PRO A 76 -2.47 20.02 -9.42
C PRO A 76 -3.40 18.89 -9.90
N ASN A 77 -4.33 18.47 -9.05
CA ASN A 77 -5.24 17.32 -9.26
C ASN A 77 -4.54 15.95 -9.36
N GLY A 78 -3.25 15.86 -9.02
CA GLY A 78 -2.57 14.58 -8.88
C GLY A 78 -3.12 13.77 -7.72
N SER A 79 -2.90 12.46 -7.73
CA SER A 79 -3.38 11.55 -6.68
C SER A 79 -2.27 10.66 -6.12
N THR A 80 -2.47 10.18 -4.90
CA THR A 80 -1.63 9.14 -4.29
C THR A 80 -2.41 7.84 -4.16
N LEU A 81 -1.67 6.73 -4.25
CA LEU A 81 -2.15 5.41 -3.86
C LEU A 81 -1.12 4.81 -2.90
N LEU A 82 -1.53 4.57 -1.65
CA LEU A 82 -0.73 3.87 -0.65
C LEU A 82 -1.21 2.43 -0.53
N VAL A 83 -0.33 1.48 -0.79
CA VAL A 83 -0.54 0.04 -0.57
C VAL A 83 0.49 -0.42 0.45
N THR A 84 0.04 -0.70 1.67
CA THR A 84 0.95 -1.06 2.76
C THR A 84 0.30 -2.02 3.77
N HIS A 85 1.13 -2.59 4.63
CA HIS A 85 0.68 -3.27 5.84
C HIS A 85 0.46 -2.23 6.95
N ARG A 86 -0.52 -2.48 7.83
CA ARG A 86 -0.75 -1.63 9.01
C ARG A 86 0.04 -2.21 10.18
N MET A 87 1.25 -1.68 10.38
CA MET A 87 2.17 -2.20 11.37
C MET A 87 1.95 -1.53 12.74
N HIS A 88 1.58 -0.25 12.75
CA HIS A 88 1.42 0.54 13.96
C HIS A 88 0.32 1.60 13.77
N GLU A 89 -0.41 1.96 14.81
CA GLU A 89 -1.48 2.97 14.72
C GLU A 89 -0.98 4.36 14.28
N ASP A 90 0.29 4.64 14.56
CA ASP A 90 1.02 5.86 14.17
C ASP A 90 1.94 5.67 12.93
N ASP A 91 1.78 4.61 12.15
CA ASP A 91 2.47 4.50 10.86
C ASP A 91 1.89 5.46 9.81
N ILE A 92 2.49 5.52 8.59
CA ILE A 92 2.01 6.40 7.51
C ILE A 92 0.51 6.22 7.28
N SER A 93 0.02 4.98 7.20
CA SER A 93 -1.40 4.72 6.93
C SER A 93 -2.27 5.21 8.09
N GLY A 94 -1.84 4.99 9.34
CA GLY A 94 -2.52 5.46 10.54
C GLY A 94 -2.69 6.98 10.58
N ARG A 95 -1.61 7.72 10.30
CA ARG A 95 -1.64 9.19 10.21
C ARG A 95 -2.56 9.71 9.10
N LEU A 96 -2.57 9.05 7.94
CA LEU A 96 -3.46 9.43 6.83
C LEU A 96 -4.94 9.13 7.14
N ILE A 97 -5.22 8.00 7.81
CA ILE A 97 -6.57 7.66 8.27
C ILE A 97 -7.06 8.72 9.27
N ALA A 98 -6.22 9.12 10.23
CA ALA A 98 -6.55 10.14 11.22
C ALA A 98 -6.84 11.52 10.58
N GLY A 99 -6.18 11.85 9.47
CA GLY A 99 -6.45 13.09 8.72
C GLY A 99 -7.79 13.12 7.98
N GLY A 100 -8.38 11.96 7.66
CA GLY A 100 -9.73 11.85 7.12
C GLY A 100 -9.92 12.22 5.64
N GLU A 101 -8.84 12.55 4.91
CA GLU A 101 -8.91 12.96 3.50
C GLU A 101 -8.84 11.79 2.50
N HIS A 102 -8.54 10.58 2.98
CA HIS A 102 -8.29 9.42 2.12
C HIS A 102 -9.46 8.42 2.12
N CYS A 103 -9.72 7.84 0.95
CA CYS A 103 -10.53 6.63 0.86
C CYS A 103 -9.69 5.42 1.31
N VAL A 104 -10.16 4.68 2.30
CA VAL A 104 -9.41 3.61 2.95
C VAL A 104 -10.09 2.26 2.70
N TRP A 105 -9.33 1.29 2.19
CA TRP A 105 -9.79 -0.09 2.02
C TRP A 105 -8.99 -1.02 2.92
N PHE A 106 -9.64 -1.57 3.95
CA PHE A 106 -9.06 -2.61 4.79
C PHE A 106 -9.25 -3.98 4.13
N LEU A 107 -8.15 -4.67 3.83
CA LEU A 107 -8.16 -5.97 3.15
C LEU A 107 -7.54 -7.06 4.04
N PRO A 108 -8.20 -7.46 5.15
CA PRO A 108 -7.67 -8.50 6.03
C PRO A 108 -7.62 -9.85 5.30
N LEU A 109 -6.67 -10.71 5.65
CA LEU A 109 -6.53 -12.05 5.07
C LEU A 109 -7.80 -12.86 5.28
N THR A 110 -8.34 -12.88 6.50
CA THR A 110 -9.67 -13.45 6.79
C THR A 110 -10.60 -12.33 7.20
N ALA A 111 -11.74 -12.20 6.53
CA ALA A 111 -12.75 -11.21 6.90
C ALA A 111 -13.35 -11.58 8.27
N GLU A 112 -13.34 -10.63 9.19
CA GLU A 112 -13.95 -10.78 10.53
C GLU A 112 -15.34 -10.14 10.59
N GLN A 113 -15.62 -9.24 9.66
CA GLN A 113 -16.90 -8.56 9.48
C GLN A 113 -17.26 -8.51 7.99
N ARG A 114 -18.49 -8.08 7.70
CA ARG A 114 -18.91 -7.84 6.32
C ARG A 114 -18.14 -6.64 5.74
N LEU A 115 -17.51 -6.82 4.59
CA LEU A 115 -16.74 -5.79 3.88
C LEU A 115 -17.29 -5.62 2.47
N GLU A 116 -17.37 -4.37 2.00
CA GLU A 116 -17.83 -4.04 0.66
C GLU A 116 -16.93 -2.97 0.03
N TYR A 117 -16.37 -3.29 -1.13
CA TYR A 117 -15.49 -2.40 -1.88
C TYR A 117 -16.16 -2.07 -3.22
N ARG A 118 -16.32 -0.77 -3.50
CA ARG A 118 -16.86 -0.30 -4.78
C ARG A 118 -15.71 -0.10 -5.76
N LEU A 119 -15.75 -0.83 -6.86
CA LEU A 119 -14.84 -0.63 -7.98
C LEU A 119 -15.48 0.31 -9.01
N SER A 120 -14.75 0.67 -10.06
CA SER A 120 -15.32 1.48 -11.14
C SER A 120 -16.48 0.76 -11.84
N GLY A 121 -17.53 1.54 -12.15
CA GLY A 121 -18.77 1.05 -12.77
C GLY A 121 -19.68 0.33 -11.77
N SER A 122 -20.34 -0.73 -12.23
CA SER A 122 -21.24 -1.56 -11.42
C SER A 122 -20.54 -2.70 -10.67
N ARG A 123 -19.21 -2.72 -10.66
CA ARG A 123 -18.43 -3.80 -10.04
C ARG A 123 -18.20 -3.49 -8.56
N GLY A 124 -18.41 -4.50 -7.73
CA GLY A 124 -18.08 -4.45 -6.31
C GLY A 124 -17.57 -5.80 -5.83
N ILE A 125 -16.76 -5.77 -4.77
CA ILE A 125 -16.32 -6.95 -4.06
C ILE A 125 -17.03 -6.94 -2.71
N LYS A 126 -17.70 -8.05 -2.38
CA LYS A 126 -18.33 -8.27 -1.07
C LYS A 126 -17.62 -9.43 -0.40
N ARG A 127 -17.34 -9.29 0.90
CA ARG A 127 -16.80 -10.34 1.75
C ARG A 127 -17.65 -10.47 3.01
N VAL A 128 -17.87 -11.70 3.45
CA VAL A 128 -18.57 -12.02 4.70
C VAL A 128 -17.57 -12.62 5.71
N PRO A 129 -17.89 -12.66 7.01
CA PRO A 129 -17.03 -13.29 8.00
C PRO A 129 -16.59 -14.70 7.58
N GLY A 130 -15.28 -14.97 7.67
CA GLY A 130 -14.66 -16.22 7.23
C GLY A 130 -14.07 -16.20 5.82
N ASP A 131 -14.45 -15.25 4.95
CA ASP A 131 -13.93 -15.17 3.59
C ASP A 131 -12.41 -14.88 3.59
N VAL A 132 -11.65 -15.72 2.87
CA VAL A 132 -10.20 -15.58 2.72
C VAL A 132 -9.85 -14.75 1.48
N LEU A 133 -9.04 -13.71 1.68
CA LEU A 133 -8.45 -12.90 0.61
C LEU A 133 -7.50 -13.78 -0.20
N GLY A 134 -7.82 -14.00 -1.48
CA GLY A 134 -7.03 -14.88 -2.33
C GLY A 134 -7.11 -16.34 -1.90
N ALA A 135 -8.32 -16.86 -1.65
CA ALA A 135 -8.56 -18.26 -1.27
C ALA A 135 -7.96 -19.30 -2.24
N ALA A 136 -7.73 -18.94 -3.50
CA ALA A 136 -7.03 -19.78 -4.48
C ALA A 136 -5.51 -19.94 -4.18
N THR A 137 -4.96 -19.04 -3.37
CA THR A 137 -3.54 -19.00 -2.99
C THR A 137 -3.32 -19.38 -1.52
N TRP A 138 -4.28 -19.09 -0.65
CA TRP A 138 -4.20 -19.30 0.80
C TRP A 138 -5.18 -20.35 1.29
N SER A 139 -4.71 -21.58 1.47
CA SER A 139 -5.47 -22.66 2.10
C SER A 139 -5.55 -22.49 3.62
N PRO A 140 -6.55 -23.09 4.29
CA PRO A 140 -6.63 -23.11 5.76
C PRO A 140 -5.34 -23.60 6.43
N GLU A 141 -4.67 -24.59 5.84
CA GLU A 141 -3.41 -25.15 6.36
C GLU A 141 -2.26 -24.14 6.27
N GLN A 142 -2.17 -23.37 5.18
CA GLN A 142 -1.16 -22.32 5.02
C GLN A 142 -1.38 -21.18 6.02
N ILE A 143 -2.64 -20.77 6.23
CA ILE A 143 -3.00 -19.76 7.23
C ILE A 143 -2.68 -20.27 8.64
N GLY A 144 -3.02 -21.53 8.94
CA GLY A 144 -2.68 -22.19 10.20
C GLY A 144 -1.17 -22.34 10.41
N ARG A 145 -0.37 -22.43 9.34
CA ARG A 145 1.09 -22.38 9.42
C ARG A 145 1.58 -20.98 9.74
N LEU A 146 1.07 -19.95 9.07
CA LEU A 146 1.44 -18.55 9.36
C LEU A 146 1.20 -18.19 10.83
N LYS A 147 0.03 -18.54 11.38
CA LYS A 147 -0.33 -18.29 12.79
C LYS A 147 0.57 -19.01 13.80
N ARG A 148 1.26 -20.09 13.41
CA ARG A 148 2.21 -20.81 14.27
C ARG A 148 3.63 -20.27 14.18
N VAL A 149 4.00 -19.67 13.04
CA VAL A 149 5.35 -19.16 12.77
C VAL A 149 5.50 -17.71 13.23
N LEU A 150 4.45 -16.90 13.06
CA LEU A 150 4.43 -15.50 13.44
C LEU A 150 3.91 -15.33 14.86
N SER A 151 4.35 -14.26 15.53
CA SER A 151 3.68 -13.84 16.76
C SER A 151 2.24 -13.40 16.46
N PRO A 152 1.33 -13.47 17.45
CA PRO A 152 -0.03 -12.97 17.29
C PRO A 152 -0.08 -11.53 16.77
N GLU A 153 0.82 -10.66 17.27
CA GLU A 153 0.91 -9.25 16.90
C GLU A 153 1.35 -9.07 15.45
N ALA A 154 2.38 -9.81 15.03
CA ALA A 154 2.86 -9.75 13.65
C ALA A 154 1.79 -10.25 12.65
N PHE A 155 1.07 -11.33 13.01
CA PHE A 155 -0.05 -11.80 12.19
C PHE A 155 -1.19 -10.77 12.14
N ALA A 156 -1.56 -10.19 13.29
CA ALA A 156 -2.62 -9.20 13.39
C ALA A 156 -2.31 -7.96 12.52
N ALA A 157 -1.13 -7.40 12.67
CA ALA A 157 -0.67 -6.21 11.93
C ALA A 157 -0.57 -6.48 10.42
N GLN A 158 0.21 -7.49 10.04
CA GLN A 158 0.56 -7.71 8.64
C GLN A 158 -0.60 -8.30 7.83
N TYR A 159 -1.31 -9.28 8.39
CA TYR A 159 -2.32 -10.05 7.66
C TYR A 159 -3.76 -9.62 7.99
N GLN A 160 -4.07 -9.22 9.22
CA GLN A 160 -5.43 -8.80 9.59
C GLN A 160 -5.65 -7.29 9.58
N GLN A 161 -4.63 -6.48 9.27
CA GLN A 161 -4.72 -5.02 9.26
C GLN A 161 -5.10 -4.42 10.62
N ALA A 162 -4.77 -5.14 11.69
CA ALA A 162 -4.95 -4.77 13.09
C ALA A 162 -3.58 -4.36 13.65
N PRO A 163 -3.20 -3.07 13.54
CA PRO A 163 -1.87 -2.60 13.92
C PRO A 163 -1.60 -2.71 15.41
N LEU A 164 -0.31 -2.64 15.77
CA LEU A 164 0.09 -2.41 17.15
C LEU A 164 -0.43 -1.05 17.65
N PRO A 165 -0.85 -0.96 18.94
CA PRO A 165 -1.36 0.29 19.52
C PRO A 165 -0.28 1.37 19.50
N ALA A 166 -0.69 2.63 19.57
CA ALA A 166 0.22 3.74 19.81
C ALA A 166 1.05 3.52 21.10
N ASP A 167 2.25 4.10 21.17
CA ASP A 167 3.20 4.00 22.30
C ASP A 167 2.70 4.77 23.55
N ASP A 168 1.41 4.66 23.86
CA ASP A 168 0.71 5.36 24.93
C ASP A 168 0.86 4.57 26.25
N GLY A 169 2.11 4.47 26.73
CA GLY A 169 2.34 4.36 28.17
C GLY A 169 2.22 5.75 28.79
N PRO A 170 1.67 5.91 30.02
CA PRO A 170 1.53 7.23 30.63
C PRO A 170 2.91 7.91 30.80
N GLU A 171 2.94 9.22 30.54
CA GLU A 171 4.09 10.14 30.75
C GLU A 171 4.69 10.06 32.16
#